data_AF-A0A533WIA0-F1
#
_entry.id   AF-A0A533WIA0-F1
#
_cell.length_a   1.000
_cell.length_b   1.000
_cell.length_c   1.000
_cell.angle_alpha   90.00
_cell.angle_beta   90.00
_cell.angle_gamma   90.00
#
_symmetry.space_group_name_H-M   'P 1'
#
loop_
_entity.id
_entity.type
_entity.pdbx_description
1 polymer ?
#
loop_
_entity_poly.entity_id
_entity_poly.type
_entity_poly.pdbx_seq_one_letter_code
_entity_poly.pdbx_strand_id
1 'polypeptide(L)' 'MTGSALRVEALSARVAFNGRGDPGIEAEVSAGSEVGRALSPSGASRGIHEAVPFSPGGPDETARLVS' A
#
# COMPACT_ATOMS: atom_id res chain seq x y z
N MET A 1 2.42 21.57 -24.41
CA MET A 1 1.80 20.33 -23.89
C MET A 1 1.22 20.66 -22.53
N THR A 2 -0.07 20.94 -22.45
CA THR A 2 -0.77 21.05 -21.18
C THR A 2 -0.98 19.62 -20.71
N GLY A 3 -0.08 19.11 -19.87
CA GLY A 3 -0.29 17.82 -19.23
C GLY A 3 -1.57 17.90 -18.43
N SER A 4 -2.62 17.18 -18.85
CA SER A 4 -3.78 16.97 -18.00
C SER A 4 -3.28 16.39 -16.68
N ALA A 5 -3.71 16.95 -15.56
CA ALA A 5 -3.34 16.40 -14.26
C ALA A 5 -3.80 14.93 -14.21
N LEU A 6 -2.87 14.01 -14.01
CA LEU A 6 -3.20 12.60 -13.76
C LEU A 6 -4.00 12.54 -12.46
N ARG A 7 -5.25 12.09 -12.56
CA ARG A 7 -6.12 11.84 -11.40
C ARG A 7 -6.18 10.35 -11.13
N VAL A 8 -6.16 9.99 -9.86
CA VAL A 8 -6.43 8.62 -9.44
C VAL A 8 -7.88 8.29 -9.77
N GLU A 9 -8.07 7.20 -10.51
CA GLU A 9 -9.39 6.70 -10.95
C GLU A 9 -9.81 5.47 -10.16
N ALA A 10 -8.85 4.61 -9.80
CA ALA A 10 -9.10 3.46 -8.94
C ALA A 10 -7.89 3.17 -8.03
N LEU A 11 -8.20 2.54 -6.89
CA LEU A 11 -7.26 2.02 -5.92
C LEU A 11 -7.72 0.62 -5.52
N SER A 12 -6.81 -0.34 -5.53
CA SER A 12 -7.02 -1.65 -4.89
C SER A 12 -5.82 -2.01 -4.03
N ALA A 13 -6.06 -2.79 -3.00
CA ALA A 13 -5.02 -3.21 -2.07
C ALA A 13 -5.16 -4.68 -1.70
N ARG A 14 -4.02 -5.31 -1.42
CA ARG A 14 -3.94 -6.69 -0.93
C ARG A 14 -2.78 -6.87 0.03
N VAL A 15 -2.87 -7.93 0.83
CA VAL A 15 -1.71 -8.41 1.58
C VAL A 15 -0.75 -9.11 0.62
N ALA A 16 0.53 -8.73 0.69
CA ALA A 16 1.63 -9.39 0.00
C ALA A 16 2.80 -9.58 0.99
N PHE A 17 3.80 -10.37 0.59
CA PHE A 17 4.92 -10.73 1.46
C PHE A 17 6.24 -10.23 0.88
N ASN A 18 7.08 -9.67 1.75
CA ASN A 18 8.44 -9.27 1.36
C ASN A 18 9.37 -10.50 1.23
N GLY A 19 10.65 -10.27 0.89
CA GLY A 19 11.64 -11.35 0.76
C GLY A 19 11.96 -12.14 2.04
N ARG A 20 11.48 -11.71 3.21
CA ARG A 20 11.59 -12.45 4.49
C ARG A 20 10.31 -13.18 4.88
N GLY A 21 9.24 -13.03 4.09
CA GLY A 21 7.92 -13.56 4.43
C GLY A 21 7.14 -12.69 5.41
N ASP A 22 7.58 -11.46 5.70
CA ASP A 22 6.80 -10.53 6.52
C ASP A 22 5.65 -9.94 5.68
N PRO A 23 4.44 -9.81 6.24
CA PRO A 23 3.31 -9.20 5.53
C PRO A 23 3.53 -7.70 5.32
N GLY A 24 3.00 -7.19 4.21
CA GLY A 24 2.87 -5.77 3.87
C GLY A 24 1.64 -5.53 3.02
N ILE A 25 1.30 -4.25 2.80
CA ILE A 25 0.19 -3.86 1.93
C ILE A 25 0.76 -3.49 0.57
N GLU A 26 0.31 -4.19 -0.47
CA GLU A 26 0.54 -3.83 -1.85
C GLU A 26 -0.66 -3.05 -2.38
N ALA A 27 -0.42 -1.81 -2.81
CA ALA A 27 -1.43 -0.97 -3.43
C ALA A 27 -1.19 -0.90 -4.95
N GLU A 28 -2.28 -1.02 -5.72
CA GLU A 28 -2.32 -0.74 -7.15
C GLU A 28 -3.24 0.45 -7.40
N VAL A 29 -2.73 1.42 -8.15
CA VAL A 29 -3.42 2.68 -8.47
C VAL A 29 -3.48 2.82 -9.98
N SER A 30 -4.66 3.14 -10.51
CA SER A 30 -4.83 3.53 -11.91
C SER A 30 -5.11 5.03 -12.04
N ALA A 31 -4.52 5.64 -13.08
CA ALA A 31 -4.75 7.04 -13.42
C ALA A 31 -4.72 7.21 -14.96
N GLY A 32 -5.89 7.12 -15.60
CA GLY A 32 -5.99 7.13 -17.05
C GLY A 32 -5.40 5.84 -17.65
N SER A 33 -4.41 5.98 -18.55
CA SER A 33 -3.69 4.85 -19.13
C SER A 33 -2.59 4.28 -18.24
N GLU A 34 -2.26 4.97 -17.15
CA GLU A 34 -1.12 4.62 -16.29
C GLU A 34 -1.57 3.73 -15.12
N VAL A 35 -0.73 2.75 -14.79
CA VAL A 35 -0.91 1.87 -13.62
C VAL A 35 0.39 1.83 -12.83
N GLY A 36 0.28 2.06 -11.52
CA GLY A 36 1.39 1.98 -10.57
C GLY A 36 1.11 0.95 -9.48
N ARG A 37 2.13 0.20 -9.07
CA ARG A 37 2.04 -0.78 -7.99
C ARG A 37 3.23 -0.65 -7.03
N ALA A 38 2.96 -0.66 -5.73
CA ALA A 38 4.00 -0.59 -4.71
C ALA A 38 3.61 -1.40 -3.46
N LEU A 39 4.60 -2.08 -2.87
CA LEU A 39 4.49 -2.82 -1.61
C LEU A 39 5.16 -2.03 -0.49
N SER A 40 4.47 -1.87 0.65
CA SER A 40 5.04 -1.28 1.85
C SER A 40 6.24 -2.10 2.38
N PRO A 41 7.35 -1.48 2.78
CA PRO A 41 8.43 -2.18 3.46
C PRO A 41 8.02 -2.61 4.87
N SER A 42 8.76 -3.55 5.46
CA SER A 42 8.64 -3.88 6.89
C SER A 42 10.01 -3.82 7.56
N GLY A 43 10.09 -3.07 8.66
CA GLY A 43 11.27 -3.01 9.53
C GLY A 43 11.26 -4.16 10.54
N ALA A 44 12.40 -4.85 10.69
CA ALA A 44 12.58 -5.91 11.68
C ALA A 44 12.71 -5.36 13.10
N SER A 45 13.28 -4.16 13.24
CA SER A 45 13.27 -3.37 14.47
C SER A 45 12.32 -2.19 14.27
N ARG A 46 11.54 -1.87 15.30
CA ARG A 46 10.58 -0.76 15.27
C ARG A 46 10.79 0.12 16.50
N GLY A 47 10.96 1.41 16.26
CA GLY A 47 10.95 2.42 17.30
C GLY A 47 9.56 2.58 17.92
N ILE A 48 9.51 2.91 19.21
CA ILE A 48 8.25 3.10 19.95
C ILE A 48 7.42 4.32 19.51
N HIS A 49 7.99 5.19 18.66
CA HIS A 49 7.36 6.41 18.15
C HIS A 49 7.14 6.37 16.63
N GLU A 50 7.32 5.22 15.99
CA GLU A 50 7.04 5.06 14.56
C GLU A 50 5.52 5.03 14.29
N ALA A 51 5.14 5.34 13.04
CA ALA A 51 3.78 5.15 12.58
C ALA A 51 3.39 3.67 12.67
N VAL A 52 2.16 3.41 13.12
CA VAL A 52 1.63 2.04 13.20
C VAL A 52 1.35 1.52 11.78
N PRO A 53 1.94 0.39 11.36
CA PRO A 53 1.86 -0.03 9.95
C PRO A 53 0.55 -0.72 9.57
N PHE A 54 -0.21 -1.22 10.55
CA PHE A 54 -1.47 -1.92 10.33
C PHE A 54 -2.55 -1.36 11.25
N SER A 55 -3.79 -1.44 10.79
CA SER A 55 -4.98 -1.31 11.64
C SER A 55 -4.97 -2.36 12.76
N PRO A 56 -5.75 -2.15 13.85
CA PRO A 56 -5.80 -3.08 14.98
C PRO A 56 -6.15 -4.53 14.60
N GLY A 57 -6.96 -4.77 13.57
CA GLY A 57 -7.31 -6.10 13.06
C GLY A 57 -6.27 -6.70 12.10
N GLY A 58 -5.09 -6.07 11.98
CA GLY A 58 -3.95 -6.63 11.27
C GLY A 58 -3.93 -6.36 9.77
N PRO A 59 -3.07 -7.05 9.01
CA PRO A 59 -2.83 -6.74 7.59
C PRO A 59 -4.06 -6.93 6.70
N ASP A 60 -4.91 -7.95 6.96
CA ASP A 60 -6.12 -8.20 6.17
C ASP A 60 -7.22 -7.14 6.38
N GLU A 61 -7.37 -6.63 7.60
CA GLU A 61 -8.26 -5.49 7.85
C GLU A 61 -7.68 -4.23 7.20
N THR A 62 -6.37 -4.03 7.32
CA THR A 62 -5.68 -2.87 6.73
C THR A 62 -5.87 -2.82 5.22
N ALA A 63 -5.69 -3.94 4.51
CA ALA A 63 -5.90 -4.00 3.06
C ALA A 63 -7.34 -3.60 2.68
N ARG A 64 -8.33 -4.06 3.43
CA ARG A 64 -9.75 -3.72 3.24
C ARG A 64 -10.09 -2.25 3.52
N LEU A 65 -9.32 -1.57 4.36
CA LEU A 65 -9.52 -0.15 4.64
C LEU A 65 -8.89 0.76 3.59
N VAL A 66 -7.92 0.25 2.82
CA VAL A 66 -7.26 1.01 1.75
C VAL A 66 -8.09 1.03 0.47
N SER A 67 -8.76 -0.09 0.15
CA SER A 67 -9.63 -0.25 -1.03
C SER A 67 -11.09 0.09 -0.72
#